data_AF-A0A1X7UX20-F1
#
_entry.id   AF-A0A1X7UX20-F1
#
_cell.length_a   1.000
_cell.length_b   1.000
_cell.length_c   1.000
_cell.angle_alpha   90.00
_cell.angle_beta   90.00
_cell.angle_gamma   90.00
#
_symmetry.space_group_name_H-M   'P 1'
#
loop_
_entity.id
_entity.type
_entity.pdbx_description
1 polymer ?
#
loop_
_entity_poly.entity_id
_entity_poly.type
_entity_poly.pdbx_seq_one_letter_code
_entity_poly.pdbx_strand_id
1 'polypeptide(L)'
;MFLRKRRIKYTTINTVPVISFPDQEAPFAGAAIKNGEPLIIRNSIINKWRARKLWSPQYLRSKLERLDGVYENNNPWFGPYYDTRKPLLPYVKRLNPYKTNVSLSGQEFFRRLENPSPGGYHYLTSDIDQLGEWAFGDVEPIDELFSPNLSRSSINVWIEQPNVIAHTHYDGYHNFYAQLHRTKKFTLLRPTQWPAWLVS
;
A
#
# COMPACT_ATOMS: atom_id res chain seq x y z
N MET A 1 39.06 15.33 -6.98
CA MET A 1 38.01 16.02 -6.20
C MET A 1 37.30 14.99 -5.32
N PHE A 2 37.62 14.92 -4.03
CA PHE A 2 37.13 13.89 -3.11
C PHE A 2 35.75 14.27 -2.54
N LEU A 3 34.70 13.55 -2.92
CA LEU A 3 33.40 13.63 -2.24
C LEU A 3 33.54 13.02 -0.84
N ARG A 4 33.67 13.87 0.19
CA ARG A 4 33.54 13.45 1.59
C ARG A 4 32.15 12.84 1.78
N LYS A 5 32.08 11.52 1.99
CA LYS A 5 30.87 10.82 2.48
C LYS A 5 30.48 11.41 3.83
N ARG A 6 29.66 12.46 3.85
CA ARG A 6 28.98 12.89 5.08
C ARG A 6 27.97 11.80 5.42
N ARG A 7 28.20 11.10 6.54
CA ARG A 7 27.23 10.17 7.13
C ARG A 7 25.93 10.94 7.39
N ILE A 8 24.88 10.64 6.63
CA ILE A 8 23.53 11.11 6.94
C ILE A 8 23.17 10.47 8.28
N LYS A 9 23.01 11.31 9.32
CA LYS A 9 22.46 10.86 10.60
C LYS A 9 20.95 10.88 10.48
N TYR A 10 20.35 9.70 10.36
CA TYR A 10 18.90 9.56 10.46
C TYR A 10 18.52 9.60 11.95
N THR A 11 17.64 10.51 12.34
CA THR A 11 16.92 10.39 13.60
C THR A 11 15.82 9.35 13.41
N THR A 12 16.00 8.17 14.00
CA THR A 12 14.95 7.16 14.04
C THR A 12 13.88 7.61 15.02
N ILE A 13 12.66 7.85 14.53
CA ILE A 13 11.49 7.95 15.40
C ILE A 13 11.08 6.50 15.71
N ASN A 14 11.25 6.09 16.96
CA ASN A 14 11.00 4.69 17.37
C ASN A 14 9.50 4.38 17.54
N THR A 15 8.63 5.39 17.56
CA THR A 15 7.20 5.22 17.82
C THR A 15 6.36 6.16 16.97
N VAL A 16 5.48 5.61 16.14
CA VAL A 16 4.41 6.37 15.47
C VAL A 16 3.28 6.60 16.50
N PRO A 17 2.78 7.84 16.69
CA PRO A 17 1.70 8.11 17.64
C PRO A 17 0.46 7.27 17.32
N VAL A 18 -0.16 6.73 18.37
CA VAL A 18 -1.41 6.00 18.27
C VAL A 18 -2.53 6.89 18.77
N ILE A 19 -3.56 7.08 17.95
CA ILE A 19 -4.77 7.81 18.30
C ILE A 19 -6.00 6.92 18.12
N SER A 20 -7.05 7.21 18.88
CA SER A 20 -8.31 6.50 18.82
C SER A 20 -9.44 7.51 18.57
N PHE A 21 -10.35 7.19 17.66
CA PHE A 21 -11.53 8.03 17.38
C PHE A 21 -12.83 7.26 17.68
N PRO A 22 -13.03 6.82 18.93
CA PRO A 22 -14.06 5.85 19.29
C PRO A 22 -15.45 6.28 18.77
N ASP A 23 -15.89 5.64 17.69
CA ASP A 23 -17.21 5.64 17.04
C ASP A 23 -18.03 6.95 17.04
N GLN A 24 -17.40 8.11 17.15
CA GLN A 24 -18.06 9.40 17.00
C GLN A 24 -17.99 9.87 15.55
N GLU A 25 -19.15 10.28 15.04
CA GLU A 25 -19.43 10.79 13.69
C GLU A 25 -18.67 12.08 13.31
N ALA A 26 -17.63 12.45 14.06
CA ALA A 26 -16.80 13.59 13.78
C ALA A 26 -15.73 13.20 12.75
N PRO A 27 -15.55 13.99 11.67
CA PRO A 27 -14.50 13.73 10.69
C PRO A 27 -13.11 13.66 11.34
N PHE A 28 -12.46 12.49 11.30
CA PHE A 28 -11.10 12.24 11.76
C PHE A 28 -10.02 12.47 10.69
N ALA A 29 -10.32 12.29 9.40
CA ALA A 29 -9.36 12.34 8.30
C ALA A 29 -8.67 13.70 8.21
N GLY A 30 -9.46 14.78 8.28
CA GLY A 30 -8.93 16.15 8.32
C GLY A 30 -8.03 16.40 9.54
N ALA A 31 -8.43 15.88 10.72
CA ALA A 31 -7.62 15.99 11.93
C ALA A 31 -6.32 15.18 11.82
N ALA A 32 -6.36 13.99 11.21
CA ALA A 32 -5.22 13.10 11.02
C ALA A 32 -4.17 13.70 10.09
N ILE A 33 -4.58 14.39 9.02
CA ILE A 33 -3.62 14.95 8.05
C ILE A 33 -3.04 16.30 8.47
N LYS A 34 -3.65 17.01 9.44
CA LYS A 34 -3.34 18.40 9.79
C LYS A 34 -1.86 18.68 10.04
N ASN A 35 -1.16 17.74 10.67
CA ASN A 35 0.25 17.92 11.06
C ASN A 35 1.24 17.32 10.04
N GLY A 36 0.78 16.60 9.03
CA GLY A 36 1.65 15.95 8.04
C GLY A 36 2.56 14.85 8.59
N GLU A 37 2.28 14.34 9.80
CA GLU A 37 3.04 13.29 10.47
C GLU A 37 2.27 11.96 10.41
N PRO A 38 2.96 10.80 10.33
CA PRO A 38 2.31 9.50 10.32
C PRO A 38 1.59 9.23 11.65
N LEU A 39 0.44 8.57 11.56
CA LEU A 39 -0.40 8.21 12.72
C LEU A 39 -0.89 6.77 12.59
N ILE A 40 -0.98 6.07 13.71
CA ILE A 40 -1.73 4.81 13.81
C ILE A 40 -3.10 5.15 14.37
N ILE A 41 -4.14 4.90 13.59
CA ILE A 41 -5.51 5.19 13.97
C ILE A 41 -6.20 3.88 14.39
N ARG A 42 -6.79 3.90 15.59
CA ARG A 42 -7.61 2.80 16.12
C ARG A 42 -9.05 3.28 16.31
N ASN A 43 -9.98 2.33 16.32
CA ASN A 43 -11.40 2.58 16.56
C ASN A 43 -11.94 3.74 15.72
N SER A 44 -11.90 3.63 14.38
CA SER A 44 -12.46 4.62 13.45
C SER A 44 -13.62 4.02 12.64
N ILE A 45 -14.15 4.77 11.67
CA ILE A 45 -15.20 4.31 10.75
C ILE A 45 -14.86 2.97 10.06
N ILE A 46 -13.58 2.65 9.93
CA ILE A 46 -13.09 1.38 9.36
C ILE A 46 -13.61 0.18 10.16
N ASN A 47 -13.88 0.32 11.47
CA ASN A 47 -14.49 -0.75 12.28
C ASN A 47 -15.92 -1.10 11.83
N LYS A 48 -16.62 -0.19 11.16
CA LYS A 48 -17.96 -0.41 10.62
C LYS A 48 -17.93 -1.18 9.30
N TRP A 49 -16.79 -1.23 8.62
CA TRP A 49 -16.64 -1.96 7.35
C TRP A 49 -16.95 -3.44 7.53
N ARG A 50 -17.84 -3.96 6.67
CA ARG A 50 -18.15 -5.41 6.63
C ARG A 50 -16.89 -6.23 6.34
N ALA A 51 -15.97 -5.67 5.54
CA ALA A 51 -14.68 -6.26 5.23
C ALA A 51 -13.88 -6.68 6.47
N ARG A 52 -13.98 -5.95 7.60
CA ARG A 52 -13.29 -6.32 8.87
C ARG A 52 -13.73 -7.68 9.42
N LYS A 53 -14.96 -8.10 9.11
CA LYS A 53 -15.53 -9.37 9.53
C LYS A 53 -15.48 -10.42 8.44
N LEU A 54 -15.64 -10.00 7.18
CA LEU A 54 -15.79 -10.89 6.03
C LEU A 54 -14.47 -11.24 5.34
N TRP A 55 -13.56 -10.28 5.15
CA TRP A 55 -12.38 -10.43 4.29
C TRP A 55 -11.30 -11.31 4.94
N SER A 56 -11.56 -12.59 4.94
CA SER A 56 -10.63 -13.69 5.17
C SER A 56 -10.07 -14.21 3.84
N PRO A 57 -8.92 -14.93 3.86
CA PRO A 57 -8.44 -15.62 2.66
C PRO A 57 -9.50 -16.53 2.01
N GLN A 58 -10.32 -17.21 2.82
CA GLN A 58 -11.38 -18.09 2.35
C GLN A 58 -12.51 -17.33 1.65
N TYR A 59 -12.98 -16.22 2.24
CA TYR A 59 -14.01 -15.38 1.65
C TYR A 59 -13.54 -14.78 0.33
N LEU A 60 -12.36 -14.16 0.33
CA LEU A 60 -11.80 -13.54 -0.87
C LEU A 60 -11.54 -14.57 -1.98
N ARG A 61 -11.07 -15.78 -1.63
CA ARG A 61 -10.95 -16.89 -2.58
C ARG A 61 -12.26 -17.23 -3.28
N SER A 62 -13.38 -17.21 -2.55
CA SER A 62 -14.71 -17.51 -3.14
C SER A 62 -15.31 -16.36 -3.94
N LYS A 63 -14.89 -15.11 -3.68
CA LYS A 63 -15.42 -13.91 -4.34
C LYS A 63 -14.63 -13.50 -5.57
N LEU A 64 -13.32 -13.75 -5.58
CA LEU A 64 -12.44 -13.37 -6.67
C LEU A 64 -12.46 -14.45 -7.75
N GLU A 65 -13.36 -14.29 -8.73
CA GLU A 65 -13.47 -15.24 -9.84
C GLU A 65 -12.24 -15.19 -10.75
N ARG A 66 -11.82 -13.97 -11.09
CA ARG A 66 -10.67 -13.69 -11.95
C ARG A 66 -9.93 -12.46 -11.45
N LEU A 67 -8.60 -12.58 -11.41
CA LEU A 67 -7.67 -11.53 -11.04
C LEU A 67 -6.74 -11.31 -12.22
N ASP A 68 -6.87 -10.14 -12.85
CA ASP A 68 -5.92 -9.68 -13.84
C ASP A 68 -4.86 -8.81 -13.16
N GLY A 69 -3.62 -8.84 -13.67
CA GLY A 69 -2.56 -8.00 -13.12
C GLY A 69 -1.94 -8.50 -11.81
N VAL A 70 -2.04 -9.80 -11.51
CA VAL A 70 -1.25 -10.39 -10.41
C VAL A 70 0.23 -10.34 -10.79
N TYR A 71 1.04 -9.79 -9.89
CA TYR A 71 2.48 -9.79 -10.03
C TYR A 71 3.06 -11.12 -9.60
N GLU A 72 3.91 -11.68 -10.46
CA GLU A 72 4.69 -12.88 -10.18
C GLU A 72 6.17 -12.61 -10.44
N ASN A 73 7.02 -12.90 -9.44
CA ASN A 73 8.46 -12.69 -9.54
C ASN A 73 9.25 -13.73 -8.74
N ASN A 74 10.50 -14.00 -9.13
CA ASN A 74 11.41 -14.84 -8.34
C ASN A 74 12.21 -14.04 -7.26
N ASN A 75 11.84 -12.77 -7.08
CA ASN A 75 12.50 -11.80 -6.23
C ASN A 75 11.43 -11.07 -5.38
N PRO A 76 11.63 -10.93 -4.04
CA PRO A 76 10.64 -10.34 -3.15
C PRO A 76 10.44 -8.83 -3.32
N TRP A 77 11.29 -8.16 -4.09
CA TRP A 77 11.31 -6.69 -4.21
C TRP A 77 10.36 -6.21 -5.32
N PHE A 78 9.19 -5.68 -4.96
CA PHE A 78 8.23 -5.10 -5.90
C PHE A 78 8.43 -3.57 -5.90
N GLY A 79 9.14 -3.08 -6.91
CA GLY A 79 9.49 -1.66 -7.08
C GLY A 79 8.44 -0.89 -7.88
N PRO A 80 8.43 0.46 -7.79
CA PRO A 80 7.32 1.28 -8.26
C PRO A 80 7.11 1.15 -9.77
N TYR A 81 5.92 1.55 -10.23
CA TYR A 81 5.59 1.71 -11.65
C TYR A 81 6.77 2.37 -12.36
N TYR A 82 7.42 1.62 -13.23
CA TYR A 82 8.53 2.13 -14.02
C TYR A 82 7.95 3.10 -15.07
N ASP A 83 7.82 4.36 -14.70
CA ASP A 83 7.38 5.43 -15.60
C ASP A 83 8.61 6.08 -16.26
N THR A 84 8.78 5.80 -17.55
CA THR A 84 9.87 6.33 -18.36
C THR A 84 9.85 7.85 -18.52
N ARG A 85 8.78 8.53 -18.09
CA ARG A 85 8.66 9.99 -18.16
C ARG A 85 9.17 10.69 -16.90
N LYS A 86 9.59 9.95 -15.87
CA LYS A 86 10.02 10.55 -14.59
C LYS A 86 11.47 11.09 -14.68
N PRO A 87 11.76 12.29 -14.13
CA PRO A 87 13.08 12.93 -14.25
C PRO A 87 14.26 12.12 -13.70
N LEU A 88 14.01 11.22 -12.75
CA LEU A 88 15.05 10.40 -12.11
C LEU A 88 15.38 9.11 -12.86
N LEU A 89 14.71 8.82 -13.98
CA LEU A 89 14.90 7.59 -14.76
C LEU A 89 16.37 7.24 -15.07
N PRO A 90 17.24 8.19 -15.47
CA PRO A 90 18.64 7.85 -15.81
C PRO A 90 19.45 7.26 -14.65
N TYR A 91 18.99 7.48 -13.41
CA TYR A 91 19.66 7.04 -12.18
C TYR A 91 18.99 5.83 -11.54
N VAL A 92 17.88 5.35 -12.10
CA VAL A 92 17.10 4.24 -11.55
C VAL A 92 17.20 3.03 -12.47
N LYS A 93 17.77 1.94 -11.95
CA LYS A 93 17.71 0.65 -12.63
C LYS A 93 16.30 0.09 -12.51
N ARG A 94 15.68 -0.25 -13.64
CA ARG A 94 14.43 -1.03 -13.62
C ARG A 94 14.68 -2.37 -12.93
N LEU A 95 14.10 -2.55 -11.76
CA LEU A 95 14.05 -3.82 -11.07
C LEU A 95 12.66 -4.40 -11.32
N ASN A 96 12.59 -5.66 -11.76
CA ASN A 96 11.35 -6.41 -11.94
C ASN A 96 10.37 -5.77 -12.94
N PRO A 97 10.71 -5.76 -14.25
CA PRO A 97 9.77 -5.29 -15.25
C PRO A 97 8.48 -6.12 -15.17
N TYR A 98 7.34 -5.42 -15.10
CA TYR A 98 5.94 -5.89 -15.06
C TYR A 98 5.54 -6.78 -16.27
N LYS A 99 6.44 -7.65 -16.76
CA LYS A 99 6.28 -8.49 -17.95
C LYS A 99 5.35 -9.68 -17.68
N THR A 100 5.06 -10.00 -16.42
CA THR A 100 4.29 -11.15 -15.96
C THR A 100 3.07 -10.69 -15.17
N ASN A 101 2.24 -9.81 -15.75
CA ASN A 101 0.86 -9.66 -15.28
C ASN A 101 0.14 -10.97 -15.64
N VAL A 102 0.02 -11.85 -14.65
CA VAL A 102 -0.66 -13.13 -14.84
C VAL A 102 -2.12 -12.98 -14.46
N SER A 103 -2.99 -13.58 -15.26
CA SER A 103 -4.40 -13.72 -14.93
C SER A 103 -4.58 -15.02 -14.16
N LEU A 104 -5.07 -14.94 -12.92
CA LEU A 104 -5.33 -16.10 -12.06
C LEU A 104 -6.78 -16.09 -11.57
N SER A 105 -7.36 -17.25 -11.29
CA SER A 105 -8.56 -17.28 -10.46
C SER A 105 -8.20 -16.99 -9.00
N GLY A 106 -9.16 -16.56 -8.18
CA GLY A 106 -8.94 -16.41 -6.74
C GLY A 106 -8.50 -17.72 -6.08
N GLN A 107 -9.07 -18.85 -6.50
CA GLN A 107 -8.64 -20.20 -6.11
C GLN A 107 -7.13 -20.39 -6.32
N GLU A 108 -6.66 -20.18 -7.55
CA GLU A 108 -5.25 -20.39 -7.89
C GLU A 108 -4.33 -19.37 -7.21
N PHE A 109 -4.74 -18.10 -7.16
CA PHE A 109 -3.97 -17.06 -6.49
C PHE A 109 -3.76 -17.39 -5.00
N PHE A 110 -4.82 -17.66 -4.25
CA PHE A 110 -4.70 -18.01 -2.83
C PHE A 110 -3.97 -19.33 -2.59
N ARG A 111 -4.11 -20.32 -3.48
CA ARG A 111 -3.32 -21.56 -3.42
C ARG A 111 -1.82 -21.27 -3.50
N ARG A 112 -1.40 -20.36 -4.40
CA ARG A 112 0.00 -19.91 -4.51
C ARG A 112 0.45 -19.08 -3.31
N LEU A 113 -0.43 -18.24 -2.73
CA LEU A 113 -0.11 -17.51 -1.50
C LEU A 113 0.19 -18.44 -0.32
N GLU A 114 -0.57 -19.54 -0.20
CA GLU A 114 -0.42 -20.52 0.88
C GLU A 114 0.73 -21.50 0.66
N ASN A 115 1.00 -21.84 -0.60
CA ASN A 115 2.03 -22.80 -1.01
C ASN A 115 2.99 -22.15 -2.01
N PRO A 116 3.82 -21.19 -1.58
CA PRO A 116 4.78 -20.53 -2.46
C PRO A 116 5.82 -21.53 -2.98
N SER A 117 6.07 -21.53 -4.29
CA SER A 117 7.25 -22.19 -4.85
C SER A 117 8.52 -21.55 -4.28
N PRO A 118 9.63 -22.29 -4.10
CA PRO A 118 10.90 -21.71 -3.66
C PRO A 118 11.31 -20.53 -4.55
N GLY A 119 11.45 -19.36 -3.93
CA GLY A 119 11.77 -18.11 -4.62
C GLY A 119 10.61 -17.45 -5.36
N GLY A 120 9.43 -18.06 -5.48
CA GLY A 120 8.26 -17.48 -6.15
C GLY A 120 7.47 -16.54 -5.23
N TYR A 121 7.32 -15.29 -5.67
CA TYR A 121 6.59 -14.24 -4.98
C TYR A 121 5.37 -13.77 -5.78
N HIS A 122 4.23 -13.67 -5.11
CA HIS A 122 2.97 -13.16 -5.66
C HIS A 122 2.45 -11.96 -4.89
N TYR A 123 2.00 -10.95 -5.65
CA TYR A 123 1.50 -9.69 -5.13
C TYR A 123 0.36 -9.18 -6.02
N LEU A 124 -0.74 -8.74 -5.43
CA LEU A 124 -1.84 -8.08 -6.11
C LEU A 124 -1.93 -6.64 -5.60
N THR A 125 -1.99 -5.71 -6.54
CA THR A 125 -2.47 -4.35 -6.32
C THR A 125 -3.52 -4.07 -7.39
N SER A 126 -4.76 -3.83 -6.96
CA SER A 126 -5.89 -3.64 -7.85
C SER A 126 -6.71 -2.46 -7.36
N ASP A 127 -7.26 -1.68 -8.29
CA ASP A 127 -8.34 -0.77 -7.93
C ASP A 127 -9.53 -1.60 -7.42
N ILE A 128 -10.24 -1.11 -6.41
CA ILE A 128 -11.37 -1.82 -5.81
C ILE A 128 -12.49 -2.07 -6.83
N ASP A 129 -12.67 -1.18 -7.80
CA ASP A 129 -13.68 -1.30 -8.84
C ASP A 129 -13.44 -2.53 -9.74
N GLN A 130 -12.18 -2.97 -9.85
CA GLN A 130 -11.81 -4.16 -10.61
C GLN A 130 -12.12 -5.48 -9.89
N LEU A 131 -12.42 -5.44 -8.57
CA LEU A 131 -12.79 -6.64 -7.81
C LEU A 131 -14.30 -6.95 -7.88
N GLY A 132 -15.09 -5.98 -8.32
CA GLY A 132 -16.55 -6.06 -8.43
C GLY A 132 -17.29 -5.28 -7.34
N GLU A 133 -18.56 -4.98 -7.59
CA GLU A 133 -19.40 -4.11 -6.73
C GLU A 133 -19.48 -4.56 -5.27
N TRP A 134 -19.40 -5.86 -5.01
CA TRP A 134 -19.41 -6.42 -3.65
C TRP A 134 -18.23 -5.92 -2.81
N ALA A 135 -17.07 -5.64 -3.43
CA ALA A 135 -15.87 -5.24 -2.71
C ALA A 135 -16.02 -3.82 -2.17
N PHE A 136 -16.57 -2.90 -2.99
CA PHE A 136 -16.86 -1.53 -2.58
C PHE A 136 -17.88 -1.51 -1.43
N GLY A 137 -18.99 -2.25 -1.57
CA GLY A 137 -20.01 -2.34 -0.52
C GLY A 137 -19.53 -2.99 0.79
N ASP A 138 -18.41 -3.72 0.77
CA ASP A 138 -17.81 -4.28 1.98
C ASP A 138 -16.94 -3.26 2.74
N VAL A 139 -16.52 -2.15 2.12
CA VAL A 139 -15.66 -1.11 2.71
C VAL A 139 -16.40 0.19 3.02
N GLU A 140 -17.72 0.17 3.11
CA GLU A 140 -18.52 1.31 3.56
C GLU A 140 -18.65 1.37 5.09
N PRO A 141 -18.72 2.58 5.69
CA PRO A 141 -18.67 3.90 5.06
C PRO A 141 -17.24 4.35 4.74
N ILE A 142 -17.04 5.04 3.62
CA ILE A 142 -15.72 5.46 3.13
C ILE A 142 -15.62 6.94 2.75
N ASP A 143 -16.72 7.68 2.76
CA ASP A 143 -16.82 9.05 2.24
C ASP A 143 -15.74 9.99 2.78
N GLU A 144 -15.43 9.84 4.07
CA GLU A 144 -14.47 10.68 4.77
C GLU A 144 -13.01 10.45 4.35
N LEU A 145 -12.72 9.30 3.73
CA LEU A 145 -11.39 8.96 3.22
C LEU A 145 -11.17 9.49 1.80
N PHE A 146 -12.21 9.97 1.13
CA PHE A 146 -12.07 10.56 -0.19
C PHE A 146 -11.48 11.96 -0.12
N SER A 147 -10.62 12.26 -1.09
CA SER A 147 -10.26 13.63 -1.40
C SER A 147 -11.50 14.40 -1.87
N PRO A 148 -11.68 15.68 -1.47
CA PRO A 148 -12.74 16.54 -2.01
C PRO A 148 -12.73 16.62 -3.55
N ASN A 149 -11.56 16.44 -4.16
CA ASN A 149 -11.44 16.19 -5.59
C ASN A 149 -11.41 14.66 -5.83
N LEU A 150 -12.56 14.10 -6.23
CA LEU A 150 -12.74 12.66 -6.46
C LEU A 150 -11.80 12.10 -7.55
N SER A 151 -11.41 12.90 -8.55
CA SER A 151 -10.45 12.47 -9.59
C SER A 151 -9.03 12.19 -9.05
N ARG A 152 -8.78 12.55 -7.78
CA ARG A 152 -7.53 12.29 -7.05
C ARG A 152 -7.68 11.25 -5.95
N SER A 153 -8.85 10.63 -5.85
CA SER A 153 -9.09 9.51 -4.96
C SER A 153 -8.84 8.20 -5.71
N SER A 154 -8.19 7.25 -5.04
CA SER A 154 -8.11 5.86 -5.51
C SER A 154 -8.22 4.95 -4.31
N ILE A 155 -8.94 3.85 -4.47
CA ILE A 155 -9.05 2.81 -3.43
C ILE A 155 -8.38 1.59 -4.01
N ASN A 156 -7.21 1.26 -3.47
CA ASN A 156 -6.45 0.12 -3.91
C ASN A 156 -6.57 -1.00 -2.88
N VAL A 157 -6.75 -2.23 -3.37
CA VAL A 157 -6.71 -3.45 -2.58
C VAL A 157 -5.38 -4.15 -2.80
N TRP A 158 -4.71 -4.44 -1.69
CA TRP A 158 -3.42 -5.13 -1.67
C TRP A 158 -3.56 -6.51 -1.04
N ILE A 159 -3.15 -7.54 -1.77
CA ILE A 159 -3.05 -8.91 -1.26
C ILE A 159 -1.67 -9.44 -1.61
N GLU A 160 -0.92 -9.87 -0.61
CA GLU A 160 0.50 -10.18 -0.77
C GLU A 160 0.92 -11.40 0.04
N GLN A 161 1.99 -12.06 -0.42
CA GLN A 161 2.68 -13.06 0.38
C GLN A 161 3.54 -12.42 1.48
N PRO A 162 3.86 -13.17 2.55
CA PRO A 162 4.90 -12.77 3.48
C PRO A 162 6.23 -12.47 2.78
N ASN A 163 6.94 -11.45 3.26
CA ASN A 163 8.24 -11.00 2.73
C ASN A 163 8.23 -10.32 1.36
N VAL A 164 7.06 -10.03 0.78
CA VAL A 164 6.94 -9.06 -0.32
C VAL A 164 7.35 -7.67 0.17
N ILE A 165 8.26 -7.01 -0.55
CA ILE A 165 8.86 -5.72 -0.17
C ILE A 165 8.57 -4.68 -1.24
N ALA A 166 7.87 -3.62 -0.86
CA ALA A 166 7.79 -2.41 -1.69
C ALA A 166 9.06 -1.56 -1.54
N HIS A 167 9.59 -1.03 -2.65
CA HIS A 167 10.72 -0.09 -2.58
C HIS A 167 10.34 1.19 -1.87
N THR A 168 11.31 1.85 -1.24
CA THR A 168 11.14 3.21 -0.72
C THR A 168 10.78 4.17 -1.85
N HIS A 169 9.67 4.88 -1.69
CA HIS A 169 9.17 5.91 -2.59
C HIS A 169 8.38 6.95 -1.78
N TYR A 170 7.86 7.96 -2.47
CA TYR A 170 6.90 8.91 -1.91
C TYR A 170 5.71 9.03 -2.86
N ASP A 171 4.56 9.34 -2.29
CA ASP A 171 3.34 9.65 -3.01
C ASP A 171 3.01 11.14 -2.94
N GLY A 172 2.32 11.66 -3.96
CA GLY A 172 1.88 13.06 -4.02
C GLY A 172 0.54 13.32 -3.33
N TYR A 173 0.08 12.40 -2.48
CA TYR A 173 -1.24 12.40 -1.86
C TYR A 173 -1.17 11.87 -0.42
N HIS A 174 -2.19 12.19 0.39
CA HIS A 174 -2.36 11.56 1.70
C HIS A 174 -2.84 10.12 1.51
N ASN A 175 -2.24 9.18 2.24
CA ASN A 175 -2.55 7.76 2.13
C ASN A 175 -3.11 7.23 3.45
N PHE A 176 -4.35 6.72 3.42
CA PHE A 176 -4.97 5.99 4.53
C PHE A 176 -4.82 4.49 4.28
N TYR A 177 -3.95 3.83 5.05
CA TYR A 177 -3.71 2.39 4.91
C TYR A 177 -4.53 1.58 5.93
N ALA A 178 -5.59 0.91 5.46
CA ALA A 178 -6.45 0.06 6.30
C ALA A 178 -5.98 -1.41 6.28
N GLN A 179 -5.41 -1.88 7.40
CA GLN A 179 -5.01 -3.28 7.54
C GLN A 179 -6.20 -4.15 7.98
N LEU A 180 -6.63 -5.07 7.10
CA LEU A 180 -7.78 -5.96 7.36
C LEU A 180 -7.36 -7.34 7.89
N HIS A 181 -6.21 -7.86 7.47
CA HIS A 181 -5.74 -9.20 7.84
C HIS A 181 -4.22 -9.21 8.09
N ARG A 182 -3.76 -9.97 9.10
CA ARG A 182 -2.35 -10.08 9.54
C ARG A 182 -1.72 -8.71 9.87
N THR A 183 -0.46 -8.46 9.46
CA THR A 183 0.33 -7.28 9.81
C THR A 183 1.11 -6.73 8.61
N LYS A 184 1.28 -5.41 8.56
CA LYS A 184 2.14 -4.70 7.61
C LYS A 184 3.23 -3.93 8.38
N LYS A 185 4.47 -4.02 7.90
CA LYS A 185 5.61 -3.28 8.47
C LYS A 185 6.00 -2.12 7.55
N PHE A 186 6.00 -0.91 8.08
CA PHE A 186 6.44 0.29 7.38
C PHE A 186 7.80 0.76 7.89
N THR A 187 8.63 1.25 6.96
CA THR A 187 9.81 2.06 7.28
C THR A 187 9.58 3.43 6.66
N LEU A 188 9.41 4.45 7.51
CA LEU A 188 9.05 5.80 7.08
C LEU A 188 10.23 6.75 7.24
N LEU A 189 10.38 7.67 6.28
CA LEU A 189 11.33 8.76 6.33
C LEU A 189 10.55 10.06 6.21
N ARG A 190 10.82 11.04 7.08
CA ARG A 190 10.26 12.39 6.95
C ARG A 190 10.83 13.05 5.70
N PRO A 191 10.06 13.88 4.98
CA PRO A 191 10.58 14.63 3.82
C PRO A 191 11.85 15.45 4.14
N THR A 192 11.94 15.99 5.35
CA THR A 192 13.11 16.76 5.83
C THR A 192 14.38 15.92 6.04
N GLN A 193 14.28 14.59 6.03
CA GLN A 193 15.44 13.69 6.05
C GLN A 193 16.06 13.50 4.67
N TRP A 194 15.41 13.99 3.60
CA TRP A 194 15.99 14.05 2.27
C TRP A 194 17.02 15.20 2.19
N PRO A 195 18.28 14.95 1.79
CA PRO A 195 19.29 16.00 1.73
C PRO A 195 18.98 17.02 0.62
N ALA A 196 18.82 18.29 0.99
CA ALA A 196 18.45 19.38 0.07
C ALA A 196 19.46 19.65 -1.07
N TRP A 197 20.70 19.18 -0.96
CA TRP A 197 21.79 19.45 -1.91
C TRP A 197 21.89 18.43 -3.07
N LEU A 198 20.96 17.48 -3.17
CA LEU A 198 20.86 16.56 -4.32
C LEU A 198 19.98 17.11 -5.46
N VAL A 199 19.44 18.32 -5.31
CA VAL A 199 18.53 18.97 -6.26
C VAL A 199 19.10 20.31 -6.78
N SER A 200 20.39 20.59 -6.48
CA SER A 200 21.12 21.77 -6.98
C SER A 200 22.14 21.38 -8.04
#